data_AF-A0A6V7UHS2-F1
#
_entry.id   AF-A0A6V7UHS2-F1
#
_cell.length_a   1.000
_cell.length_b   1.000
_cell.length_c   1.000
_cell.angle_alpha   90.00
_cell.angle_beta   90.00
_cell.angle_gamma   90.00
#
_symmetry.space_group_name_H-M   'P 1'
#
loop_
_entity.id
_entity.type
_entity.pdbx_description
1 polymer ?
#
loop_
_entity_poly.entity_id
_entity_poly.type
_entity_poly.pdbx_seq_one_letter_code
_entity_poly.pdbx_strand_id
1 'polypeptide(L)'
;MKILIYFILCSINVVAYNEIKPGPFKVLFRMDALARMINGRSYEIKSLENGMSQLTHITKPEPTIPSTPLNDAYVQLCDNFDNIGHRTKFLQVLNERYLFKEAEKLYIENKKKENFVEKVEQLLFSKEEPQFYSLFCQFTQGKGIWHSFMREQSQMKIQSLEFKNNTDEIKDMQVEYIENGKLKKRRIIIGTSLEFEIAAFSFCALSYKEMGKWKHCSAPIDDGYIFDMGIKMSKKDGHLNIIWNTKIMKREKGKHKTDPAFQKFVDQLWEKDVDRIDESDIHLDWQRKLGKNEIKDISRHRLFTRVDESIFKKPIYAAFRRMYKKAFRPQVCEQEPPMDKQRRNQFAEIWKLITESEVFKLGYEFLLKNKKIKKKSFDEFSERMYDFWFGTYSRCDQDVDSEILGSSGFEHVFSGEWKDGTGVHGHHNWFRYYLQEKSGDINYYGYFEHQNNILGSFQYEWKVPKSRNDTEESGWIKRKGGFFIGTSPAFDFTLFTVCSILHPGYEACQFELKNTKMVVTTFTKNCDKGKCLSTAYPSLLLDD
;
A
#
# COMPACT_ATOMS: atom_id res chain seq x y z
N MET A 1 -6.18 -13.66 5.23
CA MET A 1 -6.31 -13.36 3.78
C MET A 1 -5.78 -11.97 3.43
N LYS A 2 -6.44 -10.86 3.81
CA LYS A 2 -5.97 -9.47 3.53
C LYS A 2 -4.56 -9.16 4.05
N ILE A 3 -4.19 -9.68 5.22
CA ILE A 3 -2.89 -9.45 5.88
C ILE A 3 -1.74 -10.20 5.18
N LEU A 4 -1.99 -11.42 4.68
CA LEU A 4 -0.98 -12.25 3.98
C LEU A 4 -0.56 -11.60 2.68
N ILE A 5 -1.55 -11.24 1.85
CA ILE A 5 -1.26 -10.69 0.53
C ILE A 5 -0.67 -9.27 0.68
N TYR A 6 -1.04 -8.49 1.71
CA TYR A 6 -0.38 -7.22 2.05
C TYR A 6 1.11 -7.41 2.37
N PHE A 7 1.44 -8.33 3.29
CA PHE A 7 2.83 -8.64 3.66
C PHE A 7 3.68 -9.09 2.46
N ILE A 8 3.09 -9.89 1.56
CA ILE A 8 3.82 -10.37 0.38
C ILE A 8 3.94 -9.30 -0.72
N LEU A 9 2.92 -8.46 -0.92
CA LEU A 9 2.95 -7.39 -1.94
C LEU A 9 3.89 -6.24 -1.56
N CYS A 10 4.03 -5.91 -0.27
CA CYS A 10 5.01 -4.92 0.20
C CYS A 10 6.49 -5.34 -0.04
N SER A 11 6.74 -6.60 -0.42
CA SER A 11 8.09 -7.12 -0.71
C SER A 11 8.52 -6.92 -2.17
N ILE A 12 7.65 -6.38 -3.04
CA ILE A 12 7.87 -6.29 -4.50
C ILE A 12 8.10 -4.83 -4.90
N ASN A 13 9.26 -4.51 -5.49
CA ASN A 13 9.60 -3.18 -5.99
C ASN A 13 9.91 -3.24 -7.50
N VAL A 14 9.07 -2.66 -8.37
CA VAL A 14 9.28 -2.70 -9.84
C VAL A 14 8.94 -1.35 -10.49
N VAL A 15 9.95 -0.63 -11.00
CA VAL A 15 9.79 0.68 -11.70
C VAL A 15 9.91 0.51 -13.22
N ALA A 16 9.05 1.14 -14.04
CA ALA A 16 9.15 1.18 -15.52
C ALA A 16 9.24 2.63 -15.95
N TYR A 17 10.17 2.91 -16.86
CA TYR A 17 10.32 4.22 -17.50
C TYR A 17 10.02 4.05 -18.98
N ASN A 18 9.19 4.92 -19.56
CA ASN A 18 8.97 4.94 -21.00
C ASN A 18 9.18 6.38 -21.50
N GLU A 19 10.21 6.59 -22.31
CA GLU A 19 10.31 7.79 -23.14
C GLU A 19 9.56 7.55 -24.45
N ILE A 20 8.54 8.38 -24.69
CA ILE A 20 7.73 8.34 -25.90
C ILE A 20 8.59 8.82 -27.09
N LYS A 21 9.16 7.90 -27.87
CA LYS A 21 9.64 8.13 -29.24
C LYS A 21 9.42 6.90 -30.13
N PRO A 22 9.20 7.07 -31.45
CA PRO A 22 9.08 5.96 -32.39
C PRO A 22 10.44 5.26 -32.54
N GLY A 23 10.53 4.04 -32.01
CA GLY A 23 11.72 3.20 -32.02
C GLY A 23 11.42 1.83 -31.39
N PRO A 24 12.34 0.86 -31.44
CA PRO A 24 12.19 -0.45 -30.80
C PRO A 24 11.80 -0.31 -29.31
N PHE A 25 10.84 -1.13 -28.87
CA PHE A 25 10.23 -1.03 -27.55
C PHE A 25 11.23 -1.43 -26.46
N LYS A 26 11.58 -0.51 -25.55
CA LYS A 26 12.49 -0.77 -24.44
C LYS A 26 11.73 -1.05 -23.15
N VAL A 27 12.00 -2.18 -22.51
CA VAL A 27 11.41 -2.60 -21.23
C VAL A 27 12.55 -2.83 -20.23
N LEU A 28 12.58 -2.05 -19.16
CA LEU A 28 13.58 -2.20 -18.09
C LEU A 28 13.05 -3.19 -17.03
N PHE A 29 13.78 -4.29 -16.80
CA PHE A 29 13.45 -5.26 -15.75
C PHE A 29 14.44 -5.06 -14.58
N ARG A 30 13.96 -4.64 -13.41
CA ARG A 30 14.76 -4.55 -12.19
C ARG A 30 14.22 -5.56 -11.17
N MET A 31 15.10 -6.37 -10.59
CA MET A 31 14.76 -7.33 -9.52
C MET A 31 15.48 -6.95 -8.22
N ASP A 32 14.78 -7.17 -7.11
CA ASP A 32 15.14 -7.04 -5.68
C ASP A 32 15.90 -5.76 -5.21
N ALA A 33 16.05 -5.61 -3.88
CA ALA A 33 16.69 -4.46 -3.23
C ALA A 33 18.22 -4.51 -3.18
N LEU A 34 18.81 -5.70 -3.14
CA LEU A 34 20.26 -5.88 -3.00
C LEU A 34 20.96 -5.89 -4.38
N ALA A 35 20.34 -6.54 -5.37
CA ALA A 35 20.75 -6.52 -6.77
C ALA A 35 20.53 -5.15 -7.43
N ARG A 36 19.67 -4.31 -6.82
CA ARG A 36 19.40 -2.91 -7.18
C ARG A 36 20.66 -2.04 -7.18
N MET A 37 21.63 -2.32 -6.29
CA MET A 37 22.88 -1.54 -6.19
C MET A 37 24.00 -2.04 -7.12
N ILE A 38 23.90 -3.25 -7.68
CA ILE A 38 25.03 -3.88 -8.40
C ILE A 38 24.73 -4.17 -9.89
N ASN A 39 23.49 -4.49 -10.29
CA ASN A 39 23.24 -5.15 -11.60
C ASN A 39 21.99 -4.69 -12.39
N GLY A 40 21.64 -3.41 -12.44
CA GLY A 40 20.48 -2.94 -13.25
C GLY A 40 20.59 -3.35 -14.73
N ARG A 41 19.64 -4.14 -15.25
CA ARG A 41 19.63 -4.63 -16.65
C ARG A 41 18.53 -3.98 -17.49
N SER A 42 18.84 -3.64 -18.73
CA SER A 42 17.95 -2.95 -19.67
C SER A 42 17.64 -3.85 -20.86
N TYR A 43 16.38 -4.07 -21.20
CA TYR A 43 15.98 -4.97 -22.27
C TYR A 43 15.15 -4.24 -23.35
N GLU A 44 15.14 -4.79 -24.56
CA GLU A 44 14.46 -4.27 -25.74
C GLU A 44 13.76 -5.41 -26.48
N ILE A 45 12.50 -5.22 -26.90
CA ILE A 45 11.79 -6.21 -27.73
C ILE A 45 12.09 -5.90 -29.19
N LYS A 46 12.71 -6.86 -29.89
CA LYS A 46 12.98 -6.81 -31.32
C LYS A 46 12.10 -7.79 -32.08
N SER A 47 11.58 -7.36 -33.22
CA SER A 47 10.94 -8.27 -34.18
C SER A 47 12.01 -8.95 -35.03
N LEU A 48 11.98 -10.28 -35.08
CA LEU A 48 12.82 -11.12 -35.93
C LEU A 48 12.25 -11.18 -37.35
N GLU A 49 13.09 -11.53 -38.34
CA GLU A 49 12.71 -11.61 -39.76
C GLU A 49 11.61 -12.65 -40.03
N ASN A 50 11.50 -13.69 -39.19
CA ASN A 50 10.41 -14.67 -39.22
C ASN A 50 9.09 -14.15 -38.60
N GLY A 51 9.07 -12.89 -38.16
CA GLY A 51 7.95 -12.20 -37.55
C GLY A 51 7.70 -12.53 -36.07
N MET A 52 8.63 -13.23 -35.39
CA MET A 52 8.57 -13.50 -33.95
C MET A 52 9.22 -12.36 -33.14
N SER A 53 8.93 -12.24 -31.84
CA SER A 53 9.48 -11.19 -30.98
C SER A 53 10.54 -11.75 -30.02
N GLN A 54 11.68 -11.07 -29.88
CA GLN A 54 12.78 -11.48 -28.98
C GLN A 54 13.19 -10.33 -28.05
N LEU A 55 13.32 -10.63 -26.75
CA LEU A 55 13.89 -9.72 -25.75
C LEU A 55 15.43 -9.68 -25.89
N THR A 56 16.02 -8.51 -26.09
CA THR A 56 17.46 -8.31 -26.28
C THR A 56 18.00 -7.37 -25.21
N HIS A 57 19.07 -7.73 -24.50
CA HIS A 57 19.73 -6.83 -23.56
C HIS A 57 20.46 -5.69 -24.30
N ILE A 58 20.37 -4.46 -23.80
CA ILE A 58 20.87 -3.26 -24.49
C ILE A 58 22.41 -3.18 -24.49
N THR A 59 23.10 -3.93 -23.62
CA THR A 59 24.57 -4.05 -23.61
C THR A 59 25.00 -5.53 -23.67
N LYS A 60 25.64 -5.98 -24.76
CA LYS A 60 26.03 -7.39 -25.03
C LYS A 60 27.03 -7.97 -23.97
N PRO A 61 27.18 -9.32 -23.87
CA PRO A 61 26.39 -10.40 -24.45
C PRO A 61 25.26 -10.85 -23.51
N GLU A 62 24.37 -11.72 -23.99
CA GLU A 62 23.18 -12.22 -23.27
C GLU A 62 23.49 -12.58 -21.81
N PRO A 63 22.84 -11.92 -20.84
CA PRO A 63 22.94 -12.36 -19.46
C PRO A 63 21.68 -13.15 -19.09
N THR A 64 21.90 -14.43 -18.77
CA THR A 64 20.95 -15.34 -18.11
C THR A 64 20.26 -14.64 -16.94
N ILE A 65 18.93 -14.80 -16.84
CA ILE A 65 18.16 -14.47 -15.63
C ILE A 65 18.95 -15.03 -14.44
N PRO A 66 19.21 -14.28 -13.35
CA PRO A 66 19.87 -14.84 -12.18
C PRO A 66 19.11 -16.10 -11.78
N SER A 67 19.75 -17.25 -11.99
CA SER A 67 19.16 -18.54 -11.74
C SER A 67 18.97 -18.60 -10.23
N THR A 68 17.72 -18.50 -9.79
CA THR A 68 17.40 -18.86 -8.41
C THR A 68 17.15 -20.37 -8.42
N PRO A 69 17.50 -21.09 -7.36
CA PRO A 69 17.21 -22.52 -7.27
C PRO A 69 15.72 -22.83 -7.56
N LEU A 70 14.82 -21.90 -7.25
CA LEU A 70 13.39 -22.03 -7.51
C LEU A 70 13.07 -21.91 -9.01
N ASN A 71 13.63 -20.91 -9.69
CA ASN A 71 13.41 -20.72 -11.12
C ASN A 71 13.98 -21.88 -11.93
N ASP A 72 15.13 -22.42 -11.53
CA ASP A 72 15.74 -23.56 -12.22
C ASP A 72 14.92 -24.84 -12.03
N ALA A 73 14.51 -25.12 -10.78
CA ALA A 73 13.64 -26.26 -10.50
C ALA A 73 12.27 -26.13 -11.19
N TYR A 74 11.76 -24.91 -11.32
CA TYR A 74 10.53 -24.62 -12.05
C TYR A 74 10.66 -24.91 -13.55
N VAL A 75 11.73 -24.44 -14.19
CA VAL A 75 11.98 -24.68 -15.63
C VAL A 75 12.11 -26.17 -15.88
N GLN A 76 12.94 -26.88 -15.09
CA GLN A 76 13.11 -28.34 -15.21
C GLN A 76 11.79 -29.10 -15.02
N LEU A 77 10.96 -28.68 -14.07
CA LEU A 77 9.64 -29.24 -13.85
C LEU A 77 8.72 -28.99 -15.05
N CYS A 78 8.68 -27.78 -15.61
CA CYS A 78 7.83 -27.51 -16.77
C CYS A 78 8.34 -28.11 -18.09
N ASP A 79 9.63 -28.41 -18.21
CA ASP A 79 10.22 -29.13 -19.36
C ASP A 79 9.87 -30.62 -19.34
N ASN A 80 9.78 -31.22 -18.15
CA ASN A 80 9.40 -32.61 -17.97
C ASN A 80 8.48 -32.76 -16.75
N PHE A 81 7.21 -32.42 -16.95
CA PHE A 81 6.23 -32.28 -15.87
C PHE A 81 5.86 -33.60 -15.18
N ASP A 82 5.99 -34.71 -15.89
CA ASP A 82 5.73 -36.05 -15.37
C ASP A 82 6.91 -36.60 -14.53
N ASN A 83 8.05 -35.90 -14.51
CA ASN A 83 9.21 -36.30 -13.72
C ASN A 83 8.98 -36.03 -12.22
N ILE A 84 8.80 -37.11 -11.45
CA ILE A 84 8.62 -37.06 -10.00
C ILE A 84 9.81 -36.40 -9.30
N GLY A 85 11.04 -36.65 -9.76
CA GLY A 85 12.24 -36.04 -9.19
C GLY A 85 12.27 -34.52 -9.34
N HIS A 86 11.88 -34.00 -10.51
CA HIS A 86 11.78 -32.56 -10.74
C HIS A 86 10.69 -31.93 -9.87
N ARG A 87 9.54 -32.61 -9.72
CA ARG A 87 8.44 -32.16 -8.86
C ARG A 87 8.86 -32.10 -7.39
N THR A 88 9.47 -33.16 -6.87
CA THR A 88 9.97 -33.21 -5.49
C THR A 88 11.00 -32.11 -5.25
N LYS A 89 11.94 -31.93 -6.19
CA LYS A 89 12.96 -30.87 -6.09
C LYS A 89 12.33 -29.48 -6.08
N PHE A 90 11.35 -29.24 -6.95
CA PHE A 90 10.62 -27.99 -7.01
C PHE A 90 9.88 -27.69 -5.71
N LEU A 91 9.11 -28.64 -5.18
CA LEU A 91 8.37 -28.48 -3.92
C LEU A 91 9.30 -28.25 -2.73
N GLN A 92 10.44 -28.95 -2.67
CA GLN A 92 11.45 -28.74 -1.63
C GLN A 92 11.98 -27.29 -1.67
N VAL A 93 12.41 -26.83 -2.84
CA VAL A 93 12.95 -25.48 -3.00
C VAL A 93 11.89 -24.41 -2.73
N LEU A 94 10.65 -24.65 -3.15
CA LEU A 94 9.51 -23.76 -2.86
C LEU A 94 9.24 -23.66 -1.36
N ASN A 95 9.29 -24.78 -0.65
CA ASN A 95 9.06 -24.83 0.80
C ASN A 95 10.14 -24.12 1.62
N GLU A 96 11.33 -23.94 1.05
CA GLU A 96 12.41 -23.19 1.68
C GLU A 96 12.24 -21.67 1.56
N ARG A 97 11.36 -21.19 0.66
CA ARG A 97 11.16 -19.76 0.39
C ARG A 97 10.37 -19.08 1.50
N TYR A 98 10.86 -17.91 1.91
CA TYR A 98 10.28 -17.09 2.97
C TYR A 98 8.77 -16.84 2.79
N LEU A 99 8.35 -16.39 1.59
CA LEU A 99 6.94 -16.05 1.32
C LEU A 99 6.02 -17.27 1.39
N PHE A 100 6.52 -18.45 1.01
CA PHE A 100 5.76 -19.69 1.08
C PHE A 100 5.64 -20.20 2.52
N LYS A 101 6.70 -20.07 3.32
CA LYS A 101 6.69 -20.37 4.78
C LYS A 101 5.74 -19.47 5.56
N GLU A 102 5.68 -18.19 5.24
CA GLU A 102 4.72 -17.26 5.86
C GLU A 102 3.27 -17.61 5.51
N ALA A 103 3.02 -18.05 4.27
CA ALA A 103 1.70 -18.56 3.88
C ALA A 103 1.33 -19.84 4.65
N GLU A 104 2.28 -20.75 4.85
CA GLU A 104 2.11 -21.95 5.66
C GLU A 104 1.77 -21.62 7.13
N LYS A 105 2.58 -20.77 7.77
CA LYS A 105 2.38 -20.34 9.15
C LYS A 105 0.96 -19.78 9.36
N LEU A 106 0.54 -18.89 8.47
CA LEU A 106 -0.79 -18.29 8.51
C LEU A 106 -1.91 -19.30 8.21
N TYR A 107 -1.65 -20.33 7.39
CA TYR A 107 -2.61 -21.40 7.13
C TYR A 107 -2.81 -22.26 8.39
N ILE A 108 -1.73 -22.64 9.06
CA ILE A 108 -1.72 -23.44 10.30
C ILE A 108 -2.45 -22.72 11.43
N GLU A 109 -2.21 -21.40 11.58
CA GLU A 109 -2.89 -20.57 12.59
C GLU A 109 -4.43 -20.57 12.43
N ASN A 110 -4.91 -20.61 11.18
CA ASN A 110 -6.34 -20.56 10.85
C ASN A 110 -7.00 -21.95 10.74
N LYS A 111 -6.23 -22.99 10.41
CA LYS A 111 -6.72 -24.37 10.25
C LYS A 111 -5.85 -25.31 11.06
N LYS A 112 -6.17 -25.42 12.35
CA LYS A 112 -5.52 -26.35 13.28
C LYS A 112 -5.56 -27.77 12.69
N LYS A 113 -4.38 -28.31 12.32
CA LYS A 113 -4.05 -29.72 11.97
C LYS A 113 -3.91 -30.10 10.48
N GLU A 114 -3.94 -29.19 9.50
CA GLU A 114 -3.69 -29.54 8.08
C GLU A 114 -2.29 -29.08 7.63
N ASN A 115 -1.52 -29.96 6.96
CA ASN A 115 -0.21 -29.64 6.37
C ASN A 115 -0.42 -28.81 5.09
N PHE A 116 0.07 -27.57 5.07
CA PHE A 116 -0.15 -26.64 3.96
C PHE A 116 0.55 -27.11 2.69
N VAL A 117 1.78 -27.60 2.79
CA VAL A 117 2.57 -28.10 1.64
C VAL A 117 1.88 -29.29 0.99
N GLU A 118 1.41 -30.26 1.78
CA GLU A 118 0.64 -31.41 1.26
C GLU A 118 -0.65 -30.96 0.57
N LYS A 119 -1.33 -29.94 1.10
CA LYS A 119 -2.54 -29.40 0.49
C LYS A 119 -2.26 -28.65 -0.81
N VAL A 120 -1.15 -27.92 -0.87
CA VAL A 120 -0.68 -27.27 -2.10
C VAL A 120 -0.33 -28.33 -3.14
N GLU A 121 0.36 -29.40 -2.75
CA GLU A 121 0.69 -30.51 -3.62
C GLU A 121 -0.56 -31.21 -4.15
N GLN A 122 -1.53 -31.55 -3.27
CA GLN A 122 -2.81 -32.13 -3.66
C GLN A 122 -3.59 -31.23 -4.62
N LEU A 123 -3.56 -29.91 -4.41
CA LEU A 123 -4.26 -28.93 -5.23
C LEU A 123 -3.63 -28.77 -6.61
N LEU A 124 -2.30 -28.62 -6.67
CA LEU A 124 -1.59 -28.23 -7.89
C LEU A 124 -1.07 -29.42 -8.69
N PHE A 125 -0.76 -30.54 -8.05
CA PHE A 125 -0.08 -31.69 -8.66
C PHE A 125 -0.92 -32.97 -8.63
N SER A 126 -2.25 -32.85 -8.51
CA SER A 126 -3.16 -33.99 -8.51
C SER A 126 -2.93 -34.89 -9.74
N LYS A 127 -3.02 -36.21 -9.55
CA LYS A 127 -2.78 -37.20 -10.62
C LYS A 127 -3.88 -37.20 -11.69
N GLU A 128 -5.10 -36.81 -11.32
CA GLU A 128 -6.26 -36.80 -12.22
C GLU A 128 -6.25 -35.52 -13.09
N GLU A 129 -5.92 -34.38 -12.49
CA GLU A 129 -5.79 -33.10 -13.20
C GLU A 129 -4.68 -32.22 -12.58
N PRO A 130 -3.46 -32.21 -13.15
CA PRO A 130 -2.39 -31.38 -12.63
C PRO A 130 -2.59 -29.91 -13.00
N GLN A 131 -3.14 -29.13 -12.06
CA GLN A 131 -3.41 -27.71 -12.23
C GLN A 131 -2.13 -26.88 -12.39
N PHE A 132 -1.00 -27.33 -11.83
CA PHE A 132 0.28 -26.63 -11.95
C PHE A 132 0.69 -26.49 -13.42
N TYR A 133 0.52 -27.56 -14.19
CA TYR A 133 0.90 -27.55 -15.59
C TYR A 133 0.04 -26.56 -16.38
N SER A 134 -1.28 -26.56 -16.20
CA SER A 134 -2.18 -25.64 -16.91
C SER A 134 -2.05 -24.18 -16.46
N LEU A 135 -1.74 -23.94 -15.18
CA LEU A 135 -1.62 -22.60 -14.63
C LEU A 135 -0.26 -21.96 -14.90
N PHE A 136 0.83 -22.74 -14.84
CA PHE A 136 2.19 -22.20 -14.89
C PHE A 136 2.99 -22.69 -16.10
N CYS A 137 2.84 -23.95 -16.54
CA CYS A 137 3.69 -24.53 -17.59
C CYS A 137 3.11 -24.48 -19.02
N GLN A 138 1.78 -24.46 -19.19
CA GLN A 138 1.10 -24.58 -20.49
C GLN A 138 0.76 -23.20 -21.09
N PHE A 139 1.22 -22.97 -22.31
CA PHE A 139 1.05 -21.70 -23.02
C PHE A 139 -0.27 -21.57 -23.81
N THR A 140 -0.86 -22.69 -24.23
CA THR A 140 -1.73 -22.74 -25.42
C THR A 140 -3.24 -22.85 -25.21
N GLN A 141 -3.78 -22.58 -24.03
CA GLN A 141 -5.23 -22.49 -23.88
C GLN A 141 -5.63 -21.23 -23.11
N GLY A 142 -6.78 -20.66 -23.47
CA GLY A 142 -7.33 -19.37 -23.02
C GLY A 142 -7.56 -19.21 -21.50
N LYS A 143 -6.94 -20.04 -20.65
CA LYS A 143 -7.07 -20.11 -19.20
C LYS A 143 -5.72 -20.57 -18.62
N GLY A 144 -4.95 -19.65 -18.04
CA GLY A 144 -3.63 -19.92 -17.46
C GLY A 144 -2.97 -18.61 -16.98
N ILE A 145 -2.12 -18.70 -15.96
CA ILE A 145 -1.43 -17.56 -15.33
C ILE A 145 -0.09 -17.35 -16.04
N TRP A 146 0.18 -16.13 -16.48
CA TRP A 146 1.44 -15.80 -17.16
C TRP A 146 2.52 -15.43 -16.14
N HIS A 147 3.02 -16.42 -15.40
CA HIS A 147 4.35 -16.30 -14.75
C HIS A 147 5.49 -16.53 -15.76
N SER A 148 5.14 -17.01 -16.97
CA SER A 148 6.03 -17.52 -18.00
C SER A 148 6.77 -16.48 -18.83
N PHE A 149 6.90 -15.23 -18.36
CA PHE A 149 7.80 -14.28 -19.05
C PHE A 149 9.26 -14.80 -19.09
N MET A 150 9.61 -15.73 -18.20
CA MET A 150 10.91 -16.40 -18.15
C MET A 150 11.11 -17.53 -19.18
N ARG A 151 10.06 -18.07 -19.82
CA ARG A 151 10.19 -19.24 -20.72
C ARG A 151 9.71 -18.91 -22.14
N GLU A 152 10.68 -18.82 -23.04
CA GLU A 152 10.61 -18.72 -24.50
C GLU A 152 9.63 -17.69 -25.11
N GLN A 153 10.02 -16.41 -25.05
CA GLN A 153 9.41 -15.36 -25.89
C GLN A 153 9.59 -15.61 -27.39
N SER A 154 10.62 -16.37 -27.77
CA SER A 154 11.02 -16.65 -29.15
C SER A 154 9.92 -17.29 -29.99
N GLN A 155 8.89 -17.90 -29.39
CA GLN A 155 7.79 -18.54 -30.11
C GLN A 155 6.54 -17.65 -30.31
N MET A 156 6.52 -16.42 -29.74
CA MET A 156 5.36 -15.54 -29.78
C MET A 156 5.56 -14.33 -30.70
N LYS A 157 4.49 -13.96 -31.42
CA LYS A 157 4.41 -12.68 -32.16
C LYS A 157 3.70 -11.65 -31.28
N ILE A 158 4.46 -10.99 -30.39
CA ILE A 158 3.92 -9.92 -29.55
C ILE A 158 3.67 -8.70 -30.44
N GLN A 159 2.43 -8.22 -30.47
CA GLN A 159 2.00 -7.10 -31.32
C GLN A 159 2.06 -5.77 -30.56
N SER A 160 1.64 -5.78 -29.30
CA SER A 160 1.66 -4.59 -28.46
C SER A 160 1.71 -4.94 -26.97
N LEU A 161 2.25 -4.00 -26.19
CA LEU A 161 2.22 -4.01 -24.73
C LEU A 161 1.59 -2.70 -24.28
N GLU A 162 0.53 -2.81 -23.48
CA GLU A 162 -0.16 -1.65 -22.93
C GLU A 162 -0.18 -1.76 -21.40
N PHE A 163 0.41 -0.77 -20.71
CA PHE A 163 0.24 -0.65 -19.26
C PHE A 163 -1.20 -0.24 -18.98
N LYS A 164 -1.96 -1.11 -18.30
CA LYS A 164 -3.34 -0.79 -17.91
C LYS A 164 -3.40 -0.07 -16.57
N ASN A 165 -2.51 -0.42 -15.63
CA ASN A 165 -2.28 0.32 -14.39
C ASN A 165 -0.78 0.38 -14.08
N ASN A 166 -0.31 1.55 -13.68
CA ASN A 166 1.10 1.83 -13.39
C ASN A 166 1.22 2.40 -11.97
N THR A 167 1.44 1.53 -10.98
CA THR A 167 1.93 1.91 -9.65
C THR A 167 3.34 1.35 -9.47
N ASP A 168 4.09 1.85 -8.49
CA ASP A 168 5.51 1.47 -8.27
C ASP A 168 5.71 0.01 -7.81
N GLU A 169 4.64 -0.64 -7.37
CA GLU A 169 4.70 -1.91 -6.65
C GLU A 169 4.16 -3.08 -7.48
N ILE A 170 3.14 -2.85 -8.34
CA ILE A 170 2.59 -3.88 -9.22
C ILE A 170 2.22 -3.26 -10.57
N LYS A 171 2.83 -3.77 -11.64
CA LYS A 171 2.46 -3.38 -13.01
C LYS A 171 1.50 -4.38 -13.61
N ASP A 172 0.27 -3.92 -13.84
CA ASP A 172 -0.72 -4.63 -14.62
C ASP A 172 -0.50 -4.32 -16.10
N MET A 173 0.10 -5.27 -16.81
CA MET A 173 0.34 -5.16 -18.25
C MET A 173 -0.68 -5.97 -19.02
N GLN A 174 -1.24 -5.35 -20.05
CA GLN A 174 -1.97 -6.06 -21.08
C GLN A 174 -1.05 -6.34 -22.26
N VAL A 175 -0.86 -7.61 -22.57
CA VAL A 175 -0.11 -8.08 -23.74
C VAL A 175 -1.08 -8.43 -24.85
N GLU A 176 -0.84 -7.91 -26.04
CA GLU A 176 -1.48 -8.37 -27.26
C GLU A 176 -0.51 -9.22 -28.07
N TYR A 177 -0.92 -10.45 -28.39
CA TYR A 177 -0.07 -11.41 -29.10
C TYR A 177 -0.89 -12.20 -30.12
N ILE A 178 -0.23 -12.69 -31.17
CA ILE A 178 -0.86 -13.58 -32.16
C ILE A 178 -0.54 -15.02 -31.79
N GLU A 179 -1.60 -15.82 -31.66
CA GLU A 179 -1.54 -17.25 -31.42
C GLU A 179 -2.41 -17.94 -32.47
N ASN A 180 -1.82 -18.88 -33.23
CA ASN A 180 -2.51 -19.58 -34.32
C ASN A 180 -3.23 -18.63 -35.30
N GLY A 181 -2.59 -17.50 -35.64
CA GLY A 181 -3.12 -16.50 -36.57
C GLY A 181 -4.24 -15.61 -36.02
N LYS A 182 -4.60 -15.72 -34.72
CA LYS A 182 -5.62 -14.87 -34.09
C LYS A 182 -4.99 -13.93 -33.06
N LEU A 183 -5.41 -12.66 -33.08
CA LEU A 183 -5.05 -11.69 -32.04
C LEU A 183 -5.69 -12.11 -30.71
N LYS A 184 -4.87 -12.20 -29.67
CA LYS A 184 -5.27 -12.46 -28.29
C LYS A 184 -4.80 -11.31 -27.42
N LYS A 185 -5.56 -11.01 -26.37
CA LYS A 185 -5.18 -10.05 -25.33
C LYS A 185 -5.16 -10.75 -23.98
N ARG A 186 -4.14 -10.50 -23.16
CA ARG A 186 -4.08 -11.03 -21.79
C ARG A 186 -3.50 -10.01 -20.82
N ARG A 187 -4.00 -10.01 -19.59
CA ARG A 187 -3.39 -9.29 -18.47
C ARG A 187 -2.37 -10.18 -17.78
N ILE A 188 -1.22 -9.61 -17.48
CA ILE A 188 -0.11 -10.26 -16.79
C ILE A 188 0.41 -9.33 -15.72
N ILE A 189 0.85 -9.95 -14.62
CA ILE A 189 1.58 -9.24 -13.59
C ILE A 189 3.06 -9.47 -13.87
N ILE A 190 3.82 -8.38 -13.94
CA ILE A 190 5.27 -8.46 -14.09
C ILE A 190 5.89 -7.84 -12.85
N GLY A 191 6.84 -8.55 -12.26
CA GLY A 191 7.56 -8.14 -11.05
C GLY A 191 7.29 -9.00 -9.83
N THR A 192 6.31 -9.90 -9.89
CA THR A 192 6.02 -10.90 -8.86
C THR A 192 7.01 -12.07 -8.90
N SER A 193 7.31 -12.63 -7.72
CA SER A 193 8.12 -13.85 -7.60
C SER A 193 7.23 -15.10 -7.76
N LEU A 194 7.81 -16.22 -8.21
CA LEU A 194 7.06 -17.46 -8.46
C LEU A 194 6.48 -18.03 -7.15
N GLU A 195 7.23 -17.92 -6.07
CA GLU A 195 6.81 -18.32 -4.73
C GLU A 195 5.62 -17.49 -4.22
N PHE A 196 5.55 -16.19 -4.55
CA PHE A 196 4.39 -15.37 -4.19
C PHE A 196 3.14 -15.86 -4.87
N GLU A 197 3.20 -16.05 -6.18
CA GLU A 197 2.04 -16.43 -6.97
C GLU A 197 1.48 -17.78 -6.52
N ILE A 198 2.35 -18.77 -6.35
CA ILE A 198 1.95 -20.09 -5.85
C ILE A 198 1.37 -19.98 -4.44
N ALA A 199 2.01 -19.26 -3.53
CA ALA A 199 1.51 -19.05 -2.17
C ALA A 199 0.13 -18.39 -2.17
N ALA A 200 -0.05 -17.31 -2.94
CA ALA A 200 -1.30 -16.56 -2.99
C ALA A 200 -2.45 -17.39 -3.58
N PHE A 201 -2.22 -18.13 -4.68
CA PHE A 201 -3.25 -18.96 -5.30
C PHE A 201 -3.65 -20.13 -4.41
N SER A 202 -2.65 -20.88 -3.92
CA SER A 202 -2.91 -22.05 -3.09
C SER A 202 -3.58 -21.65 -1.80
N PHE A 203 -3.12 -20.59 -1.14
CA PHE A 203 -3.76 -20.09 0.07
C PHE A 203 -5.21 -19.66 -0.19
N CYS A 204 -5.45 -18.88 -1.26
CA CYS A 204 -6.79 -18.43 -1.62
C CYS A 204 -7.74 -19.60 -1.92
N ALA A 205 -7.28 -20.56 -2.71
CA ALA A 205 -8.05 -21.76 -3.06
C ALA A 205 -8.33 -22.64 -1.84
N LEU A 206 -7.34 -22.88 -0.98
CA LEU A 206 -7.45 -23.74 0.19
C LEU A 206 -8.21 -23.09 1.36
N SER A 207 -8.35 -21.76 1.38
CA SER A 207 -9.06 -21.04 2.44
C SER A 207 -10.58 -21.24 2.41
N TYR A 208 -11.17 -21.67 1.29
CA TYR A 208 -12.63 -21.77 1.14
C TYR A 208 -13.07 -23.10 0.51
N LYS A 209 -14.06 -23.77 1.13
CA LYS A 209 -14.50 -25.13 0.73
C LYS A 209 -15.63 -25.18 -0.33
N GLU A 210 -16.10 -24.04 -0.86
CA GLU A 210 -17.28 -24.02 -1.76
C GLU A 210 -16.94 -24.06 -3.27
N MET A 211 -17.21 -25.19 -3.93
CA MET A 211 -17.03 -25.36 -5.38
C MET A 211 -18.04 -24.56 -6.24
N GLY A 212 -17.60 -24.03 -7.39
CA GLY A 212 -18.47 -23.49 -8.44
C GLY A 212 -18.90 -22.03 -8.34
N LYS A 213 -18.51 -21.29 -7.30
CA LYS A 213 -18.73 -19.83 -7.18
C LYS A 213 -17.40 -19.09 -7.41
N TRP A 214 -17.45 -17.92 -8.07
CA TRP A 214 -16.33 -16.99 -8.08
C TRP A 214 -16.10 -16.48 -6.66
N LYS A 215 -14.85 -16.55 -6.21
CA LYS A 215 -14.41 -16.09 -4.88
C LYS A 215 -13.31 -15.06 -5.08
N HIS A 216 -13.39 -13.97 -4.33
CA HIS A 216 -12.49 -12.84 -4.44
C HIS A 216 -11.51 -12.87 -3.27
N CYS A 217 -10.22 -12.99 -3.58
CA CYS A 217 -9.13 -12.88 -2.65
C CYS A 217 -8.46 -11.53 -2.86
N SER A 218 -8.81 -10.60 -1.98
CA SER A 218 -8.39 -9.21 -2.10
C SER A 218 -7.37 -8.84 -1.03
N ALA A 219 -6.46 -7.94 -1.39
CA ALA A 219 -5.41 -7.41 -0.54
C ALA A 219 -5.26 -5.92 -0.73
N PRO A 220 -5.12 -5.14 0.34
CA PRO A 220 -4.62 -3.78 0.18
C PRO A 220 -3.23 -3.82 -0.45
N ILE A 221 -2.98 -2.86 -1.34
CA ILE A 221 -1.66 -2.36 -1.71
C ILE A 221 -1.61 -0.95 -1.10
N ASP A 222 -0.43 -0.42 -0.77
CA ASP A 222 -0.29 0.93 -0.25
C ASP A 222 -0.94 1.97 -1.21
N ASP A 223 -1.23 3.19 -0.72
CA ASP A 223 -1.91 4.27 -1.46
C ASP A 223 -3.38 4.01 -1.89
N GLY A 224 -4.08 3.08 -1.24
CA GLY A 224 -5.53 2.89 -1.43
C GLY A 224 -5.89 1.99 -2.61
N TYR A 225 -4.93 1.21 -3.12
CA TYR A 225 -5.14 0.21 -4.14
C TYR A 225 -5.53 -1.14 -3.51
N ILE A 226 -6.34 -1.93 -4.22
CA ILE A 226 -6.70 -3.29 -3.80
C ILE A 226 -6.29 -4.23 -4.92
N PHE A 227 -5.38 -5.15 -4.61
CA PHE A 227 -5.14 -6.32 -5.44
C PHE A 227 -6.31 -7.29 -5.25
N ASP A 228 -7.16 -7.48 -6.26
CA ASP A 228 -8.29 -8.43 -6.18
C ASP A 228 -8.12 -9.60 -7.15
N MET A 229 -8.08 -10.80 -6.59
CA MET A 229 -7.88 -12.03 -7.34
C MET A 229 -9.16 -12.85 -7.32
N GLY A 230 -9.79 -13.04 -8.49
CA GLY A 230 -10.96 -13.90 -8.63
C GLY A 230 -10.53 -15.35 -8.87
N ILE A 231 -10.78 -16.24 -7.91
CA ILE A 231 -10.57 -17.68 -8.07
C ILE A 231 -11.92 -18.41 -8.11
N LYS A 232 -12.10 -19.32 -9.06
CA LYS A 232 -13.24 -20.22 -9.14
C LYS A 232 -12.78 -21.64 -9.43
N MET A 233 -13.12 -22.56 -8.54
CA MET A 233 -12.96 -23.99 -8.81
C MET A 233 -14.15 -24.49 -9.64
N SER A 234 -13.88 -25.07 -10.82
CA SER A 234 -14.91 -25.64 -11.70
C SER A 234 -15.64 -26.78 -10.98
N LYS A 235 -16.98 -26.79 -11.04
CA LYS A 235 -17.78 -27.91 -10.53
C LYS A 235 -17.72 -29.15 -11.41
N LYS A 236 -17.35 -28.99 -12.68
CA LYS A 236 -17.46 -30.05 -13.68
C LYS A 236 -16.22 -30.94 -13.73
N ASP A 237 -15.05 -30.36 -13.43
CA ASP A 237 -13.76 -31.00 -13.69
C ASP A 237 -12.76 -30.85 -12.51
N GLY A 238 -12.96 -29.91 -11.57
CA GLY A 238 -12.00 -29.64 -10.49
C GLY A 238 -10.93 -28.60 -10.85
N HIS A 239 -10.89 -28.16 -12.11
CA HIS A 239 -9.99 -27.11 -12.58
C HIS A 239 -10.06 -25.77 -11.82
N LEU A 240 -8.89 -25.23 -11.45
CA LEU A 240 -8.75 -23.90 -10.88
C LEU A 240 -8.82 -22.85 -12.00
N ASN A 241 -9.91 -22.07 -12.05
CA ASN A 241 -10.01 -20.93 -12.95
C ASN A 241 -9.63 -19.66 -12.18
N ILE A 242 -8.63 -18.96 -12.68
CA ILE A 242 -8.17 -17.70 -12.10
C ILE A 242 -8.48 -16.59 -13.10
N ILE A 243 -9.27 -15.61 -12.68
CA ILE A 243 -9.49 -14.36 -13.40
C ILE A 243 -8.90 -13.23 -12.59
N TRP A 244 -8.00 -12.52 -13.26
CA TRP A 244 -7.39 -11.31 -12.75
C TRP A 244 -8.35 -10.15 -12.89
N ASN A 245 -8.71 -9.54 -11.77
CA ASN A 245 -9.27 -8.22 -11.74
C ASN A 245 -8.34 -7.34 -10.91
N THR A 246 -7.31 -6.80 -11.53
CA THR A 246 -6.81 -5.46 -11.19
C THR A 246 -7.92 -4.45 -11.51
N LYS A 247 -9.03 -4.57 -10.80
CA LYS A 247 -9.87 -3.41 -10.56
C LYS A 247 -8.98 -2.51 -9.73
N ILE A 248 -8.67 -1.34 -10.25
CA ILE A 248 -8.76 -0.17 -9.39
C ILE A 248 -10.19 -0.27 -8.85
N MET A 249 -10.36 -0.89 -7.69
CA MET A 249 -11.49 -0.57 -6.85
C MET A 249 -11.22 0.88 -6.49
N LYS A 250 -11.52 1.81 -7.44
CA LYS A 250 -11.96 3.16 -7.08
C LYS A 250 -12.93 2.84 -5.98
N ARG A 251 -12.61 3.28 -4.75
CA ARG A 251 -13.41 3.12 -3.53
C ARG A 251 -14.68 2.39 -3.90
N GLU A 252 -14.79 1.06 -3.68
CA GLU A 252 -16.11 0.47 -3.79
C GLU A 252 -16.97 1.39 -2.93
N LYS A 253 -17.84 2.18 -3.59
CA LYS A 253 -18.61 3.24 -2.94
C LYS A 253 -19.25 2.49 -1.81
N GLY A 254 -18.79 2.73 -0.59
CA GLY A 254 -19.20 1.93 0.53
C GLY A 254 -20.71 2.00 0.47
N LYS A 255 -21.36 0.85 0.25
CA LYS A 255 -22.83 0.79 0.16
C LYS A 255 -23.48 1.29 1.46
N HIS A 256 -22.67 1.60 2.47
CA HIS A 256 -22.99 2.41 3.61
C HIS A 256 -23.26 3.86 3.19
N LYS A 257 -24.55 4.17 3.05
CA LYS A 257 -25.03 5.53 3.31
C LYS A 257 -24.48 6.00 4.65
N THR A 258 -24.12 7.27 4.73
CA THR A 258 -23.82 7.99 5.96
C THR A 258 -24.80 7.58 7.06
N ASP A 259 -24.29 7.00 8.15
CA ASP A 259 -25.08 6.69 9.34
C ASP A 259 -25.53 8.02 9.97
N PRO A 260 -26.85 8.30 10.11
CA PRO A 260 -27.34 9.54 10.70
C PRO A 260 -26.79 9.82 12.12
N ALA A 261 -26.54 8.77 12.91
CA ALA A 261 -25.95 8.92 14.24
C ALA A 261 -24.49 9.37 14.15
N PHE A 262 -23.74 8.81 13.19
CA PHE A 262 -22.36 9.20 12.93
C PHE A 262 -22.26 10.61 12.33
N GLN A 263 -23.17 10.97 11.42
CA GLN A 263 -23.24 12.34 10.89
C GLN A 263 -23.43 13.36 12.01
N LYS A 264 -24.42 13.14 12.87
CA LYS A 264 -24.67 14.01 14.02
C LYS A 264 -23.46 14.13 14.93
N PHE A 265 -22.72 13.04 15.12
CA PHE A 265 -21.48 13.05 15.88
C PHE A 265 -20.40 13.91 15.22
N VAL A 266 -20.22 13.82 13.90
CA VAL A 266 -19.26 14.67 13.17
C VAL A 266 -19.67 16.14 13.25
N ASP A 267 -20.95 16.46 13.13
CA ASP A 267 -21.47 17.83 13.26
C ASP A 267 -21.15 18.40 14.66
N GLN A 268 -21.35 17.58 15.71
CA GLN A 268 -21.02 17.94 17.08
C GLN A 268 -19.50 18.11 17.29
N LEU A 269 -18.67 17.24 16.71
CA LEU A 269 -17.22 17.42 16.75
C LEU A 269 -16.82 18.75 16.12
N TRP A 270 -17.41 19.08 14.98
CA TRP A 270 -17.11 20.33 14.28
C TRP A 270 -17.53 21.55 15.11
N GLU A 271 -18.71 21.53 15.71
CA GLU A 271 -19.18 22.61 16.58
C GLU A 271 -18.27 22.78 17.82
N LYS A 272 -17.80 21.67 18.40
CA LYS A 272 -17.01 21.65 19.65
C LYS A 272 -15.50 21.71 19.46
N ASP A 273 -15.02 21.80 18.23
CA ASP A 273 -13.60 21.99 17.94
C ASP A 273 -13.18 23.46 18.15
N VAL A 274 -13.10 23.88 19.42
CA VAL A 274 -12.73 25.23 19.84
C VAL A 274 -11.28 25.60 19.49
N ASP A 275 -10.43 24.59 19.27
CA ASP A 275 -9.04 24.79 18.91
C ASP A 275 -8.83 25.01 17.40
N ARG A 276 -9.84 24.75 16.55
CA ARG A 276 -9.80 25.02 15.11
C ARG A 276 -9.34 26.46 14.78
N ILE A 277 -8.65 26.63 13.65
CA ILE A 277 -8.37 27.96 13.07
C ILE A 277 -9.62 28.54 12.41
N ASP A 278 -9.78 29.85 12.43
CA ASP A 278 -10.82 30.51 11.63
C ASP A 278 -10.47 30.41 10.14
N GLU A 279 -11.47 30.32 9.27
CA GLU A 279 -11.25 30.24 7.82
C GLU A 279 -10.64 31.54 7.26
N SER A 280 -10.93 32.68 7.88
CA SER A 280 -10.34 33.97 7.49
C SER A 280 -8.87 34.11 7.87
N ASP A 281 -8.38 33.24 8.76
CA ASP A 281 -7.01 33.23 9.26
C ASP A 281 -6.11 32.26 8.48
N ILE A 282 -6.65 31.58 7.45
CA ILE A 282 -5.92 30.64 6.61
C ILE A 282 -6.18 30.89 5.11
N HIS A 283 -5.10 31.15 4.37
CA HIS A 283 -5.16 31.36 2.93
C HIS A 283 -4.28 30.34 2.22
N LEU A 284 -4.86 29.73 1.19
CA LEU A 284 -4.22 28.74 0.35
C LEU A 284 -4.13 29.22 -1.09
N ASP A 285 -3.06 28.85 -1.77
CA ASP A 285 -2.92 28.90 -3.22
C ASP A 285 -2.77 27.48 -3.76
N TRP A 286 -3.89 26.91 -4.21
CA TRP A 286 -3.93 25.56 -4.79
C TRP A 286 -3.19 25.46 -6.12
N GLN A 287 -2.93 26.59 -6.80
CA GLN A 287 -2.18 26.61 -8.06
C GLN A 287 -2.78 25.65 -9.11
N ARG A 288 -2.00 24.67 -9.60
CA ARG A 288 -2.36 23.85 -10.76
C ARG A 288 -2.73 22.43 -10.40
N LYS A 289 -3.72 21.91 -11.13
CA LYS A 289 -4.15 20.51 -11.06
C LYS A 289 -3.17 19.60 -11.78
N LEU A 290 -2.73 18.55 -11.10
CA LEU A 290 -1.85 17.49 -11.62
C LEU A 290 -2.63 16.50 -12.50
N GLY A 291 -1.94 15.96 -13.50
CA GLY A 291 -2.43 14.81 -14.26
C GLY A 291 -2.48 13.54 -13.42
N LYS A 292 -3.27 12.54 -13.86
CA LYS A 292 -3.28 11.22 -13.20
C LYS A 292 -1.89 10.59 -13.30
N ASN A 293 -1.34 10.15 -12.17
CA ASN A 293 -0.03 9.49 -12.06
C ASN A 293 1.16 10.35 -12.50
N GLU A 294 1.01 11.66 -12.56
CA GLU A 294 2.10 12.58 -12.86
C GLU A 294 2.95 12.81 -11.60
N ILE A 295 4.28 12.78 -11.74
CA ILE A 295 5.23 13.24 -10.72
C ILE A 295 5.96 14.42 -11.32
N LYS A 296 5.45 15.62 -11.07
CA LYS A 296 5.99 16.82 -11.66
C LYS A 296 5.71 18.03 -10.81
N ASP A 297 6.74 18.83 -10.58
CA ASP A 297 6.55 20.15 -10.02
C ASP A 297 5.93 21.08 -11.09
N ILE A 298 4.66 21.42 -10.90
CA ILE A 298 3.92 22.35 -11.76
C ILE A 298 3.48 23.60 -11.00
N SER A 299 4.00 23.78 -9.79
CA SER A 299 3.67 24.87 -8.89
C SER A 299 4.91 25.76 -8.70
N ARG A 300 4.69 27.05 -8.47
CA ARG A 300 5.79 28.02 -8.29
C ARG A 300 5.80 28.63 -6.89
N HIS A 301 4.73 28.43 -6.14
CA HIS A 301 4.48 29.04 -4.85
C HIS A 301 4.14 27.96 -3.82
N ARG A 302 4.12 28.36 -2.55
CA ARG A 302 3.69 27.52 -1.44
C ARG A 302 2.17 27.33 -1.49
N LEU A 303 1.68 26.20 -1.01
CA LEU A 303 0.26 25.96 -0.82
C LEU A 303 -0.30 26.91 0.25
N PHE A 304 0.36 27.03 1.41
CA PHE A 304 -0.09 27.95 2.46
C PHE A 304 0.56 29.33 2.26
N THR A 305 -0.22 30.28 1.75
CA THR A 305 0.25 31.64 1.49
C THR A 305 0.19 32.52 2.74
N ARG A 306 -0.76 32.24 3.66
CA ARG A 306 -0.86 32.90 4.97
C ARG A 306 -1.56 32.00 5.99
N VAL A 307 -1.03 31.97 7.21
CA VAL A 307 -1.69 31.40 8.41
C VAL A 307 -1.50 32.41 9.54
N ASP A 308 -2.57 32.74 10.27
CA ASP A 308 -2.44 33.53 11.50
C ASP A 308 -1.77 32.69 12.60
N GLU A 309 -0.52 33.02 12.89
CA GLU A 309 0.30 32.27 13.85
C GLU A 309 -0.05 32.53 15.31
N SER A 310 -1.02 33.41 15.60
CA SER A 310 -1.57 33.55 16.95
C SER A 310 -2.19 32.23 17.45
N ILE A 311 -2.63 31.35 16.54
CA ILE A 311 -3.08 30.00 16.88
C ILE A 311 -2.02 29.17 17.61
N PHE A 312 -0.72 29.48 17.43
CA PHE A 312 0.36 28.76 18.13
C PHE A 312 0.41 29.07 19.62
N LYS A 313 -0.33 30.09 20.08
CA LYS A 313 -0.51 30.38 21.50
C LYS A 313 -1.52 29.43 22.15
N LYS A 314 -2.41 28.80 21.37
CA LYS A 314 -3.31 27.77 21.89
C LYS A 314 -2.47 26.59 22.41
N PRO A 315 -2.76 26.05 23.61
CA PRO A 315 -1.90 25.05 24.25
C PRO A 315 -1.58 23.83 23.39
N ILE A 316 -2.58 23.30 22.66
CA ILE A 316 -2.39 22.11 21.80
C ILE A 316 -1.39 22.36 20.66
N TYR A 317 -1.50 23.48 19.94
CA TYR A 317 -0.55 23.82 18.87
C TYR A 317 0.85 24.11 19.42
N ALA A 318 0.94 24.76 20.58
CA ALA A 318 2.22 25.00 21.24
C ALA A 318 2.93 23.68 21.61
N ALA A 319 2.18 22.72 22.16
CA ALA A 319 2.70 21.39 22.52
C ALA A 319 3.13 20.59 21.28
N PHE A 320 2.28 20.53 20.25
CA PHE A 320 2.62 19.88 18.98
C PHE A 320 3.87 20.47 18.34
N ARG A 321 3.99 21.80 18.31
CA ARG A 321 5.18 22.49 17.77
C ARG A 321 6.46 22.17 18.55
N ARG A 322 6.39 21.98 19.87
CA ARG A 322 7.55 21.55 20.68
C ARG A 322 7.94 20.11 20.36
N MET A 323 6.97 19.21 20.27
CA MET A 323 7.18 17.80 19.95
C MET A 323 7.81 17.64 18.56
N TYR A 324 7.28 18.31 17.54
CA TYR A 324 7.76 18.26 16.16
C TYR A 324 9.20 18.69 15.91
N LYS A 325 9.86 19.36 16.87
CA LYS A 325 11.25 19.78 16.72
C LYS A 325 12.26 18.66 16.94
N LYS A 326 11.97 17.71 17.85
CA LYS A 326 12.97 16.73 18.32
C LYS A 326 12.41 15.36 18.73
N ALA A 327 11.09 15.20 18.85
CA ALA A 327 10.52 14.01 19.45
C ALA A 327 10.39 12.82 18.49
N PHE A 328 10.57 13.01 17.18
CA PHE A 328 10.35 11.97 16.16
C PHE A 328 11.43 11.96 15.11
N ARG A 329 11.64 10.78 14.52
CA ARG A 329 12.49 10.57 13.36
C ARG A 329 11.60 10.18 12.19
N PRO A 330 11.52 10.98 11.12
CA PRO A 330 10.66 10.63 9.99
C PRO A 330 11.11 9.37 9.24
N GLN A 331 12.37 8.94 9.37
CA GLN A 331 12.88 7.73 8.70
C GLN A 331 12.40 6.47 9.44
N VAL A 332 11.51 5.70 8.83
CA VAL A 332 10.90 4.50 9.45
C VAL A 332 11.87 3.33 9.64
N CYS A 333 13.03 3.37 8.97
CA CYS A 333 14.10 2.39 9.11
C CYS A 333 15.15 2.77 10.18
N GLU A 334 14.91 3.83 10.93
CA GLU A 334 15.72 4.16 12.11
C GLU A 334 14.97 3.78 13.39
N GLN A 335 15.69 3.22 14.36
CA GLN A 335 15.12 2.90 15.67
C GLN A 335 14.61 4.16 16.38
N GLU A 336 13.41 4.05 16.96
CA GLU A 336 12.83 5.11 17.77
C GLU A 336 13.81 5.56 18.87
N PRO A 337 14.03 6.88 19.07
CA PRO A 337 14.84 7.37 20.16
C PRO A 337 14.35 6.86 21.52
N PRO A 338 15.25 6.58 22.48
CA PRO A 338 14.84 6.14 23.80
C PRO A 338 13.90 7.16 24.46
N MET A 339 12.93 6.65 25.23
CA MET A 339 11.93 7.48 25.93
C MET A 339 12.55 8.22 27.13
N ASP A 340 13.27 9.30 26.84
CA ASP A 340 13.85 10.18 27.85
C ASP A 340 12.78 11.02 28.60
N LYS A 341 13.21 11.76 29.62
CA LYS A 341 12.32 12.60 30.44
C LYS A 341 11.63 13.68 29.61
N GLN A 342 12.32 14.29 28.65
CA GLN A 342 11.78 15.37 27.84
C GLN A 342 10.72 14.84 26.88
N ARG A 343 11.02 13.75 26.16
CA ARG A 343 10.10 13.09 25.22
C ARG A 343 8.84 12.60 25.95
N ARG A 344 9.02 11.98 27.12
CA ARG A 344 7.90 11.54 27.97
C ARG A 344 7.01 12.71 28.40
N ASN A 345 7.59 13.82 28.82
CA ASN A 345 6.82 15.00 29.20
C ASN A 345 6.06 15.61 28.01
N GLN A 346 6.67 15.63 26.82
CA GLN A 346 6.01 16.12 25.60
C GLN A 346 4.82 15.24 25.19
N PHE A 347 4.98 13.91 25.26
CA PHE A 347 3.89 12.98 24.95
C PHE A 347 2.78 13.04 25.99
N ALA A 348 3.13 13.12 27.28
CA ALA A 348 2.15 13.28 28.36
C ALA A 348 1.37 14.60 28.23
N GLU A 349 2.04 15.70 27.86
CA GLU A 349 1.39 16.99 27.64
C GLU A 349 0.38 16.93 26.47
N ILE A 350 0.79 16.37 25.33
CA ILE A 350 -0.10 16.24 24.17
C ILE A 350 -1.26 15.31 24.47
N TRP A 351 -0.97 14.19 25.12
CA TRP A 351 -2.00 13.22 25.52
C TRP A 351 -3.04 13.86 26.45
N LYS A 352 -2.58 14.62 27.44
CA LYS A 352 -3.44 15.39 28.33
C LYS A 352 -4.32 16.37 27.54
N LEU A 353 -3.72 17.18 26.66
CA LEU A 353 -4.45 18.19 25.89
C LEU A 353 -5.50 17.57 24.96
N ILE A 354 -5.19 16.44 24.33
CA ILE A 354 -6.16 15.69 23.51
C ILE A 354 -7.29 15.15 24.39
N THR A 355 -6.97 14.47 25.49
CA THR A 355 -7.97 13.77 26.32
C THR A 355 -8.85 14.70 27.15
N GLU A 356 -8.35 15.87 27.52
CA GLU A 356 -9.13 16.91 28.21
C GLU A 356 -10.10 17.65 27.28
N SER A 357 -9.86 17.61 25.96
CA SER A 357 -10.69 18.27 24.96
C SER A 357 -12.13 17.75 24.94
N GLU A 358 -13.08 18.64 24.64
CA GLU A 358 -14.50 18.28 24.52
C GLU A 358 -14.72 17.28 23.37
N VAL A 359 -14.01 17.45 22.24
CA VAL A 359 -14.11 16.55 21.09
C VAL A 359 -13.71 15.12 21.44
N PHE A 360 -12.63 14.91 22.20
CA PHE A 360 -12.22 13.55 22.58
C PHE A 360 -13.23 12.87 23.50
N LYS A 361 -13.77 13.62 24.46
CA LYS A 361 -14.85 13.14 25.35
C LYS A 361 -16.10 12.76 24.57
N LEU A 362 -16.49 13.57 23.58
CA LEU A 362 -17.59 13.23 22.67
C LEU A 362 -17.32 11.93 21.90
N GLY A 363 -16.08 11.71 21.45
CA GLY A 363 -15.67 10.46 20.81
C GLY A 363 -15.90 9.23 21.69
N TYR A 364 -15.45 9.32 22.94
CA TYR A 364 -15.68 8.26 23.93
C TYR A 364 -17.16 8.01 24.19
N GLU A 365 -17.94 9.08 24.45
CA GLU A 365 -19.38 8.99 24.71
C GLU A 365 -20.15 8.39 23.54
N PHE A 366 -19.80 8.80 22.31
CA PHE A 366 -20.40 8.26 21.09
C PHE A 366 -20.15 6.77 20.96
N LEU A 367 -18.91 6.31 21.13
CA LEU A 367 -18.55 4.90 21.05
C LEU A 367 -19.26 4.06 22.12
N LEU A 368 -19.35 4.59 23.34
CA LEU A 368 -20.01 3.93 24.47
C LEU A 368 -21.52 3.82 24.23
N LYS A 369 -22.18 4.92 23.87
CA LYS A 369 -23.63 4.98 23.62
C LYS A 369 -24.06 4.05 22.49
N ASN A 370 -23.24 3.95 21.44
CA ASN A 370 -23.49 3.07 20.30
C ASN A 370 -22.97 1.64 20.48
N LYS A 371 -22.54 1.26 21.71
CA LYS A 371 -22.08 -0.09 22.07
C LYS A 371 -20.92 -0.59 21.20
N LYS A 372 -20.07 0.32 20.72
CA LYS A 372 -18.89 0.02 19.88
C LYS A 372 -17.67 -0.33 20.72
N ILE A 373 -17.67 0.09 21.98
CA ILE A 373 -16.70 -0.31 22.99
C ILE A 373 -17.44 -0.95 24.17
N LYS A 374 -16.74 -1.81 24.91
CA LYS A 374 -17.25 -2.33 26.20
C LYS A 374 -17.37 -1.18 27.19
N LYS A 375 -18.29 -1.30 28.15
CA LYS A 375 -18.41 -0.34 29.27
C LYS A 375 -17.13 -0.41 30.11
N LYS A 376 -16.22 0.52 29.85
CA LYS A 376 -14.96 0.77 30.55
C LYS A 376 -15.05 2.14 31.23
N SER A 377 -14.13 2.46 32.13
CA SER A 377 -13.98 3.85 32.58
C SER A 377 -13.40 4.72 31.46
N PHE A 378 -13.55 6.03 31.58
CA PHE A 378 -12.88 6.97 30.67
C PHE A 378 -11.36 6.81 30.72
N ASP A 379 -10.79 6.60 31.90
CA ASP A 379 -9.35 6.43 32.09
C ASP A 379 -8.84 5.15 31.41
N GLU A 380 -9.54 4.02 31.56
CA GLU A 380 -9.18 2.76 30.88
C GLU A 380 -9.29 2.88 29.36
N PHE A 381 -10.25 3.65 28.87
CA PHE A 381 -10.37 3.93 27.44
C PHE A 381 -9.22 4.82 26.97
N SER A 382 -8.92 5.88 27.72
CA SER A 382 -7.82 6.81 27.48
C SER A 382 -6.48 6.06 27.40
N GLU A 383 -6.11 5.29 28.42
CA GLU A 383 -4.89 4.47 28.40
C GLU A 383 -4.82 3.54 27.19
N ARG A 384 -5.93 2.88 26.84
CA ARG A 384 -5.99 2.02 25.66
C ARG A 384 -5.80 2.81 24.35
N MET A 385 -6.29 4.05 24.27
CA MET A 385 -6.10 4.91 23.11
C MET A 385 -4.68 5.47 23.02
N TYR A 386 -4.01 5.72 24.16
CA TYR A 386 -2.59 6.03 24.17
C TYR A 386 -1.79 4.87 23.53
N ASP A 387 -1.98 3.65 24.01
CA ASP A 387 -1.35 2.46 23.44
C ASP A 387 -1.71 2.23 21.96
N PHE A 388 -2.96 2.53 21.57
CA PHE A 388 -3.41 2.38 20.19
C PHE A 388 -2.65 3.27 19.21
N TRP A 389 -2.30 4.49 19.62
CA TRP A 389 -1.70 5.49 18.76
C TRP A 389 -0.17 5.55 18.88
N PHE A 390 0.36 5.37 20.09
CA PHE A 390 1.79 5.51 20.39
C PHE A 390 2.54 4.17 20.48
N GLY A 391 1.83 3.02 20.43
CA GLY A 391 2.49 1.73 20.30
C GLY A 391 3.32 1.65 19.01
N THR A 392 4.51 1.09 19.11
CA THR A 392 5.54 1.12 18.08
C THR A 392 5.59 -0.20 17.31
N TYR A 393 5.94 -0.11 16.04
CA TYR A 393 6.06 -1.24 15.14
C TYR A 393 7.06 -0.95 14.02
N SER A 394 7.57 -2.00 13.37
CA SER A 394 8.42 -1.84 12.19
C SER A 394 7.60 -1.53 10.94
N ARG A 395 8.11 -0.61 10.11
CA ARG A 395 7.76 -0.42 8.68
C ARG A 395 9.00 -0.58 7.78
N CYS A 396 10.07 -1.12 8.35
CA CYS A 396 11.33 -1.32 7.67
C CYS A 396 11.45 -2.76 7.17
N ASP A 397 10.94 -3.01 5.97
CA ASP A 397 10.91 -4.36 5.37
C ASP A 397 12.22 -4.75 4.65
N GLN A 398 13.32 -4.00 4.84
CA GLN A 398 14.57 -4.25 4.12
C GLN A 398 15.44 -5.36 4.71
N ASP A 399 15.17 -5.83 5.93
CA ASP A 399 15.89 -6.96 6.52
C ASP A 399 14.91 -7.94 7.18
N VAL A 400 15.10 -9.23 6.87
CA VAL A 400 14.27 -10.37 7.29
C VAL A 400 14.25 -10.56 8.82
N ASP A 401 15.04 -9.76 9.56
CA ASP A 401 15.16 -9.75 11.02
C ASP A 401 15.05 -8.33 11.65
N SER A 402 14.51 -7.32 10.95
CA SER A 402 14.47 -5.96 11.51
C SER A 402 13.44 -5.82 12.64
N GLU A 403 13.90 -5.95 13.89
CA GLU A 403 13.19 -5.53 15.12
C GLU A 403 13.07 -4.00 15.24
N ILE A 404 13.36 -3.25 14.17
CA ILE A 404 13.43 -1.79 14.20
C ILE A 404 12.03 -1.23 14.43
N LEU A 405 11.75 -0.85 15.66
CA LEU A 405 10.53 -0.14 16.03
C LEU A 405 10.78 1.34 15.75
N GLY A 406 10.55 1.75 14.51
CA GLY A 406 10.81 3.11 14.00
C GLY A 406 9.56 3.86 13.55
N SER A 407 8.37 3.40 13.92
CA SER A 407 7.10 4.02 13.53
C SER A 407 6.00 3.74 14.56
N SER A 408 5.00 4.63 14.59
CA SER A 408 3.76 4.50 15.33
C SER A 408 2.60 5.09 14.53
N GLY A 409 1.36 4.82 14.94
CA GLY A 409 0.18 5.38 14.27
C GLY A 409 0.14 6.91 14.38
N PHE A 410 0.57 7.44 15.52
CA PHE A 410 0.68 8.88 15.74
C PHE A 410 1.72 9.50 14.81
N GLU A 411 2.89 8.89 14.67
CA GLU A 411 3.95 9.41 13.81
C GLU A 411 3.54 9.42 12.34
N HIS A 412 3.01 8.30 11.86
CA HIS A 412 2.53 8.19 10.49
C HIS A 412 1.50 9.28 10.13
N VAL A 413 0.55 9.57 11.03
CA VAL A 413 -0.54 10.51 10.76
C VAL A 413 -0.12 11.96 11.03
N PHE A 414 0.40 12.25 12.21
CA PHE A 414 0.64 13.62 12.68
C PHE A 414 2.06 14.13 12.46
N SER A 415 3.09 13.28 12.59
CA SER A 415 4.49 13.71 12.39
C SER A 415 4.90 13.69 10.93
N GLY A 416 4.39 12.69 10.21
CA GLY A 416 4.86 12.30 8.88
C GLY A 416 6.12 11.43 8.93
N GLU A 417 6.22 10.52 7.98
CA GLU A 417 7.30 9.56 7.87
C GLU A 417 7.62 9.22 6.41
N TRP A 418 8.87 8.86 6.15
CA TRP A 418 9.37 8.41 4.86
C TRP A 418 10.20 7.14 5.01
N LYS A 419 10.43 6.49 3.88
CA LYS A 419 11.30 5.33 3.76
C LYS A 419 12.24 5.54 2.58
N ASP A 420 13.54 5.31 2.82
CA ASP A 420 14.56 5.53 1.80
C ASP A 420 14.27 4.74 0.52
N GLY A 421 14.43 5.42 -0.61
CA GLY A 421 14.20 4.90 -1.95
C GLY A 421 12.73 4.73 -2.33
N THR A 422 11.78 5.05 -1.44
CA THR A 422 10.34 4.84 -1.68
C THR A 422 9.49 6.11 -1.54
N GLY A 423 9.88 7.03 -0.66
CA GLY A 423 9.21 8.33 -0.53
C GLY A 423 8.50 8.53 0.80
N VAL A 424 7.59 9.51 0.84
CA VAL A 424 6.81 9.88 2.04
C VAL A 424 5.50 9.11 2.08
N HIS A 425 5.35 8.25 3.07
CA HIS A 425 4.21 7.34 3.20
C HIS A 425 3.12 7.94 4.10
N GLY A 426 3.50 8.35 5.32
CA GLY A 426 2.61 9.03 6.25
C GLY A 426 2.90 10.53 6.26
N HIS A 427 1.84 11.36 6.30
CA HIS A 427 1.84 12.79 6.69
C HIS A 427 0.45 13.36 6.37
N HIS A 428 -0.43 13.42 7.37
CA HIS A 428 -1.85 13.70 7.22
C HIS A 428 -2.34 14.79 8.19
N ASN A 429 -1.46 15.71 8.58
CA ASN A 429 -1.79 16.83 9.44
C ASN A 429 -1.36 18.17 8.80
N TRP A 430 -2.32 19.07 8.60
CA TRP A 430 -2.06 20.35 7.93
C TRP A 430 -1.08 21.24 8.71
N PHE A 431 -1.11 21.19 10.04
CA PHE A 431 -0.26 22.03 10.87
C PHE A 431 1.21 21.62 10.75
N ARG A 432 1.49 20.31 10.77
CA ARG A 432 2.83 19.78 10.49
C ARG A 432 3.29 20.17 9.09
N TYR A 433 2.43 20.02 8.09
CA TYR A 433 2.73 20.40 6.72
C TYR A 433 3.08 21.87 6.60
N TYR A 434 2.24 22.75 7.14
CA TYR A 434 2.46 24.20 7.15
C TYR A 434 3.83 24.55 7.75
N LEU A 435 4.19 23.96 8.90
CA LEU A 435 5.46 24.24 9.55
C LEU A 435 6.66 23.85 8.66
N GLN A 436 6.57 22.71 7.97
CA GLN A 436 7.62 22.20 7.08
C GLN A 436 7.70 22.98 5.77
N GLU A 437 6.57 23.37 5.19
CA GLU A 437 6.53 24.23 4.01
C GLU A 437 7.08 25.63 4.34
N LYS A 438 6.74 26.16 5.52
CA LYS A 438 7.25 27.45 5.99
C LYS A 438 8.77 27.45 6.13
N SER A 439 9.35 26.38 6.71
CA SER A 439 10.81 26.23 6.85
C SER A 439 11.53 25.97 5.53
N GLY A 440 10.79 25.69 4.45
CA GLY A 440 11.36 25.37 3.13
C GLY A 440 11.74 23.90 2.97
N ASP A 441 11.33 23.05 3.92
CA ASP A 441 11.55 21.60 3.90
C ASP A 441 10.55 20.89 2.99
N ILE A 442 9.41 21.51 2.69
CA ILE A 442 8.44 21.00 1.72
C ILE A 442 8.35 21.89 0.48
N ASN A 443 8.37 21.26 -0.70
CA ASN A 443 8.07 21.88 -1.98
C ASN A 443 6.75 21.32 -2.53
N TYR A 444 5.71 22.16 -2.60
CA TYR A 444 4.39 21.79 -3.11
C TYR A 444 4.40 21.68 -4.64
N TYR A 445 3.91 20.57 -5.20
CA TYR A 445 3.96 20.32 -6.65
C TYR A 445 2.65 20.63 -7.36
N GLY A 446 1.51 20.50 -6.69
CA GLY A 446 0.17 20.72 -7.25
C GLY A 446 -0.87 19.80 -6.64
N TYR A 447 -2.15 20.01 -6.97
CA TYR A 447 -3.26 19.24 -6.40
C TYR A 447 -3.85 18.22 -7.37
N PHE A 448 -4.44 17.16 -6.82
CA PHE A 448 -5.33 16.28 -7.56
C PHE A 448 -6.78 16.72 -7.37
N GLU A 449 -7.20 16.93 -6.13
CA GLU A 449 -8.58 17.25 -5.75
C GLU A 449 -8.59 18.15 -4.52
N HIS A 450 -9.50 19.11 -4.42
CA HIS A 450 -9.71 19.89 -3.19
C HIS A 450 -11.16 20.39 -3.12
N GLN A 451 -11.62 20.74 -1.92
CA GLN A 451 -12.92 21.37 -1.72
C GLN A 451 -12.82 22.42 -0.62
N ASN A 452 -13.30 23.64 -0.92
CA ASN A 452 -13.55 24.74 0.03
C ASN A 452 -12.50 24.93 1.14
N ASN A 453 -11.21 24.75 0.83
CA ASN A 453 -10.10 24.81 1.78
C ASN A 453 -10.28 23.97 3.07
N ILE A 454 -11.18 22.99 3.08
CA ILE A 454 -11.41 22.10 4.22
C ILE A 454 -10.65 20.78 4.05
N LEU A 455 -10.41 20.39 2.80
CA LEU A 455 -9.67 19.19 2.44
C LEU A 455 -9.10 19.30 1.03
N GLY A 456 -7.94 18.70 0.82
CA GLY A 456 -7.45 18.38 -0.51
C GLY A 456 -6.49 17.21 -0.53
N SER A 457 -6.24 16.71 -1.74
CA SER A 457 -5.20 15.76 -2.06
C SER A 457 -4.24 16.35 -3.08
N PHE A 458 -2.96 16.16 -2.87
CA PHE A 458 -1.91 16.85 -3.61
C PHE A 458 -0.59 16.10 -3.52
N GLN A 459 0.36 16.54 -4.33
CA GLN A 459 1.73 16.02 -4.37
C GLN A 459 2.69 17.07 -3.82
N TYR A 460 3.75 16.62 -3.16
CA TYR A 460 4.86 17.47 -2.74
C TYR A 460 6.14 16.66 -2.56
N GLU A 461 7.26 17.35 -2.55
CA GLU A 461 8.54 16.82 -2.11
C GLU A 461 8.80 17.24 -0.67
N TRP A 462 9.30 16.32 0.15
CA TRP A 462 9.85 16.62 1.46
C TRP A 462 11.37 16.45 1.42
N LYS A 463 12.09 17.56 1.51
CA LYS A 463 13.54 17.60 1.51
C LYS A 463 14.08 16.87 2.73
N VAL A 464 15.08 16.03 2.50
CA VAL A 464 15.78 15.34 3.58
C VAL A 464 17.08 16.07 3.95
N PRO A 465 17.53 15.98 5.22
CA PRO A 465 18.84 16.49 5.60
C PRO A 465 19.93 15.80 4.78
N LYS A 466 20.81 16.57 4.14
CA LYS A 466 21.92 16.03 3.33
C LYS A 466 22.78 15.07 4.16
N SER A 467 22.98 13.85 3.66
CA SER A 467 24.13 13.04 4.07
C SER A 467 25.42 13.78 3.67
N ARG A 468 26.51 13.60 4.43
CA ARG A 468 27.81 14.27 4.20
C ARG A 468 28.38 14.11 2.78
N ASN A 469 27.86 13.18 1.98
CA ASN A 469 28.36 12.84 0.65
C ASN A 469 27.40 13.16 -0.51
N ASP A 470 26.22 13.74 -0.27
CA ASP A 470 25.25 14.02 -1.35
C ASP A 470 25.40 15.44 -1.92
N THR A 471 25.70 15.52 -3.21
CA THR A 471 25.93 16.77 -3.96
C THR A 471 24.68 17.36 -4.60
N GLU A 472 23.55 16.64 -4.63
CA GLU A 472 22.25 17.12 -5.12
C GLU A 472 21.26 17.29 -3.97
N GLU A 473 20.39 18.32 -4.04
CA GLU A 473 19.22 18.39 -3.16
C GLU A 473 18.23 17.31 -3.60
N SER A 474 18.21 16.17 -2.90
CA SER A 474 17.20 15.14 -3.09
C SER A 474 16.21 15.16 -1.93
N GLY A 475 14.92 15.11 -2.24
CA GLY A 475 13.84 14.93 -1.28
C GLY A 475 13.00 13.69 -1.58
N TRP A 476 12.20 13.29 -0.60
CA TRP A 476 11.25 12.20 -0.75
C TRP A 476 9.92 12.73 -1.27
N ILE A 477 9.42 12.14 -2.35
CA ILE A 477 8.13 12.52 -2.93
C ILE A 477 7.00 11.90 -2.12
N LYS A 478 6.01 12.70 -1.71
CA LYS A 478 4.67 12.21 -1.39
C LYS A 478 3.83 12.25 -2.66
N ARG A 479 3.62 11.09 -3.28
CA ARG A 479 2.90 10.96 -4.56
C ARG A 479 1.47 11.46 -4.49
N LYS A 480 0.75 11.03 -3.45
CA LYS A 480 -0.57 11.53 -3.11
C LYS A 480 -0.67 11.63 -1.59
N GLY A 481 -0.74 12.86 -1.10
CA GLY A 481 -1.05 13.17 0.28
C GLY A 481 -2.40 13.87 0.38
N GLY A 482 -2.90 14.01 1.59
CA GLY A 482 -4.12 14.76 1.85
C GLY A 482 -4.45 14.78 3.33
N PHE A 483 -5.10 15.85 3.76
CA PHE A 483 -5.48 16.08 5.15
C PHE A 483 -6.66 17.03 5.25
N PHE A 484 -7.29 17.06 6.42
CA PHE A 484 -8.17 18.18 6.77
C PHE A 484 -7.33 19.43 6.94
N ILE A 485 -7.93 20.56 6.60
CA ILE A 485 -7.29 21.87 6.70
C ILE A 485 -8.05 22.68 7.74
N GLY A 486 -7.28 23.25 8.67
CA GLY A 486 -7.77 24.16 9.70
C GLY A 486 -8.31 23.49 10.97
N THR A 487 -8.65 22.20 10.93
CA THR A 487 -9.07 21.38 12.10
C THR A 487 -8.02 21.37 13.22
N SER A 488 -8.44 21.19 14.47
CA SER A 488 -7.47 20.96 15.54
C SER A 488 -6.88 19.55 15.51
N PRO A 489 -5.67 19.34 16.06
CA PRO A 489 -5.14 17.99 16.23
C PRO A 489 -6.05 17.08 17.06
N ALA A 490 -6.80 17.61 18.03
CA ALA A 490 -7.74 16.83 18.83
C ALA A 490 -8.97 16.39 18.03
N PHE A 491 -9.48 17.23 17.12
CA PHE A 491 -10.54 16.87 16.19
C PHE A 491 -10.11 15.70 15.29
N ASP A 492 -8.97 15.86 14.60
CA ASP A 492 -8.43 14.84 13.69
C ASP A 492 -8.23 13.52 14.44
N PHE A 493 -7.58 13.58 15.61
CA PHE A 493 -7.30 12.41 16.43
C PHE A 493 -8.58 11.67 16.83
N THR A 494 -9.58 12.41 17.28
CA THR A 494 -10.86 11.83 17.73
C THR A 494 -11.61 11.19 16.57
N LEU A 495 -11.76 11.91 15.45
CA LEU A 495 -12.48 11.41 14.29
C LEU A 495 -11.81 10.15 13.72
N PHE A 496 -10.48 10.16 13.58
CA PHE A 496 -9.71 9.01 13.12
C PHE A 496 -9.83 7.83 14.10
N THR A 497 -9.80 8.08 15.40
CA THR A 497 -10.00 7.05 16.43
C THR A 497 -11.36 6.38 16.29
N VAL A 498 -12.44 7.17 16.26
CA VAL A 498 -13.81 6.64 16.13
C VAL A 498 -13.94 5.85 14.83
N CYS A 499 -13.43 6.37 13.71
CA CYS A 499 -13.50 5.68 12.44
C CYS A 499 -12.73 4.37 12.38
N SER A 500 -11.58 4.29 13.07
CA SER A 500 -10.82 3.04 13.18
C SER A 500 -11.56 1.93 13.95
N ILE A 501 -12.49 2.31 14.83
CA ILE A 501 -13.31 1.39 15.61
C ILE A 501 -14.59 1.02 14.85
N LEU A 502 -15.21 1.99 14.16
CA LEU A 502 -16.46 1.77 13.43
C LEU A 502 -16.26 1.00 12.12
N HIS A 503 -15.36 1.48 11.27
CA HIS A 503 -15.24 1.09 9.86
C HIS A 503 -13.77 1.05 9.42
N PRO A 504 -12.94 0.15 9.99
CA PRO A 504 -11.55 0.03 9.59
C PRO A 504 -11.40 -0.46 8.14
N GLY A 505 -10.30 -0.06 7.53
CA GLY A 505 -9.97 -0.34 6.13
C GLY A 505 -10.85 0.44 5.16
N TYR A 506 -11.18 -0.22 4.05
CA TYR A 506 -11.96 0.38 2.96
C TYR A 506 -13.46 0.47 3.22
N GLU A 507 -13.96 -0.05 4.34
CA GLU A 507 -15.34 0.24 4.75
C GLU A 507 -15.52 1.74 4.92
N ALA A 508 -14.56 2.36 5.63
CA ALA A 508 -14.36 3.78 5.82
C ALA A 508 -15.58 4.53 6.41
N CYS A 509 -15.32 5.54 7.22
CA CYS A 509 -16.40 6.45 7.64
C CYS A 509 -16.78 7.36 6.49
N GLN A 510 -18.04 7.41 6.09
CA GLN A 510 -18.57 8.43 5.18
C GLN A 510 -19.41 9.43 5.97
N PHE A 511 -19.24 10.71 5.67
CA PHE A 511 -19.96 11.81 6.31
C PHE A 511 -19.92 13.04 5.42
N GLU A 512 -20.71 14.04 5.76
CA GLU A 512 -20.72 15.34 5.12
C GLU A 512 -20.22 16.40 6.10
N LEU A 513 -19.42 17.34 5.62
CA LEU A 513 -18.95 18.46 6.42
C LEU A 513 -18.86 19.69 5.52
N LYS A 514 -19.52 20.80 5.91
CA LYS A 514 -19.61 22.01 5.08
C LYS A 514 -20.05 21.72 3.63
N ASN A 515 -21.15 20.98 3.49
CA ASN A 515 -21.71 20.56 2.20
C ASN A 515 -20.74 19.74 1.33
N THR A 516 -19.72 19.14 1.94
CA THR A 516 -18.70 18.34 1.26
C THR A 516 -18.79 16.91 1.77
N LYS A 517 -19.08 15.97 0.88
CA LYS A 517 -19.04 14.55 1.22
C LYS A 517 -17.59 14.11 1.34
N MET A 518 -17.26 13.52 2.46
CA MET A 518 -15.91 13.11 2.82
C MET A 518 -15.89 11.69 3.32
N VAL A 519 -14.70 11.13 3.33
CA VAL A 519 -14.44 9.81 3.84
C VAL A 519 -13.17 9.81 4.66
N VAL A 520 -13.19 9.11 5.80
CA VAL A 520 -11.99 8.79 6.58
C VAL A 520 -11.67 7.31 6.44
N THR A 521 -10.51 7.03 5.88
CA THR A 521 -9.96 5.67 5.76
C THR A 521 -8.95 5.45 6.87
N THR A 522 -9.00 4.30 7.53
CA THR A 522 -8.06 3.95 8.60
C THR A 522 -7.57 2.52 8.42
N PHE A 523 -6.37 2.20 8.87
CA PHE A 523 -5.89 0.82 8.96
C PHE A 523 -5.22 0.58 10.30
N THR A 524 -5.13 -0.68 10.70
CA THR A 524 -4.53 -1.11 11.96
C THR A 524 -3.56 -2.23 11.72
N LYS A 525 -2.55 -2.37 12.57
CA LYS A 525 -1.59 -3.49 12.54
C LYS A 525 -1.22 -3.94 13.95
N ASN A 526 -0.49 -5.04 14.03
CA ASN A 526 0.10 -5.48 15.29
C ASN A 526 1.34 -4.63 15.63
N CYS A 527 1.53 -4.39 16.93
CA CYS A 527 2.56 -3.56 17.53
C CYS A 527 2.98 -4.14 18.89
N ASP A 528 3.96 -3.52 19.54
CA ASP A 528 4.41 -3.85 20.90
C ASP A 528 3.30 -3.76 21.98
N LYS A 529 2.23 -3.00 21.71
CA LYS A 529 1.02 -2.87 22.57
C LYS A 529 -0.18 -3.68 22.09
N GLY A 530 0.04 -4.69 21.24
CA GLY A 530 -1.02 -5.51 20.67
C GLY A 530 -1.51 -4.95 19.34
N LYS A 531 -2.72 -4.37 19.28
CA LYS A 531 -3.28 -3.80 18.05
C LYS A 531 -3.20 -2.27 18.09
N CYS A 532 -2.50 -1.68 17.13
CA CYS A 532 -2.30 -0.23 16.99
C CYS A 532 -2.88 0.30 15.68
N LEU A 533 -3.08 1.61 15.63
CA LEU A 533 -3.34 2.33 14.38
C LEU A 533 -2.10 2.22 13.49
N SER A 534 -2.32 1.97 12.20
CA SER A 534 -1.30 1.94 11.16
C SER A 534 -1.30 3.26 10.37
N THR A 535 -2.47 3.66 9.88
CA THR A 535 -2.68 4.91 9.15
C THR A 535 -4.11 5.40 9.32
N ALA A 536 -4.30 6.70 9.19
CA ALA A 536 -5.60 7.33 9.09
C ALA A 536 -5.48 8.59 8.23
N TYR A 537 -6.40 8.75 7.27
CA TYR A 537 -6.42 9.94 6.42
C TYR A 537 -7.81 10.22 5.88
N PRO A 538 -8.14 11.49 5.63
CA PRO A 538 -9.38 11.88 5.00
C PRO A 538 -9.21 12.04 3.48
N SER A 539 -10.29 11.92 2.73
CA SER A 539 -10.36 12.35 1.33
C SER A 539 -11.79 12.59 0.87
N LEU A 540 -11.96 13.25 -0.28
CA LEU A 540 -13.28 13.53 -0.85
C LEU A 540 -14.00 12.24 -1.24
N LEU A 541 -15.29 12.16 -0.91
CA LEU A 541 -16.16 11.18 -1.55
C LEU A 541 -16.49 11.73 -2.94
N LEU A 542 -15.80 11.23 -3.95
CA LEU A 542 -16.08 11.61 -5.33
C LEU A 542 -17.42 11.01 -5.76
N ASP A 543 -18.38 11.89 -6.07
CA ASP A 543 -19.53 11.52 -6.90
C ASP A 543 -18.97 11.21 -8.32
N ASP A 544 -19.52 10.17 -8.98
CA ASP A 544 -18.91 9.64 -10.22
C ASP A 544 -18.97 10.63 -11.38
#